data_AF-A0A955BYF8-F1
#
_entry.id   AF-A0A955BYF8-F1
#
_cell.length_a   1.000
_cell.length_b   1.000
_cell.length_c   1.000
_cell.angle_alpha   90.00
_cell.angle_beta   90.00
_cell.angle_gamma   90.00
#
_symmetry.space_group_name_H-M   'P 1'
#
loop_
_entity.id
_entity.type
_entity.pdbx_description
1 polymer ?
#
loop_
_entity_poly.entity_id
_entity_poly.type
_entity_poly.pdbx_seq_one_letter_code
_entity_poly.pdbx_strand_id
1 'polypeptide(L)'
;HYVMMGGTLVAFLAGLHHWWPKMFGKMYNELGANIAAIIIFVGFNVTFFPQFILGTQGMPRRYATYIPQYQPLHVLSTYGSYLLGIGLLLAALVLLHSLFRGRKAPDNPFGAATLEWKCCSPPTHHNFEVDPLMGSPYVYDNIAEDPDGGYYEVLPDFQRESAPTPSETHA
;
A
#
# COMPACT_ATOMS: atom_id res chain seq x y z
N HIS A 1 3.99 21.08 -1.26
CA HIS A 1 3.16 19.98 -1.78
C HIS A 1 3.99 18.79 -2.24
N TYR A 2 5.08 18.99 -2.98
CA TYR A 2 5.85 17.85 -3.49
C TYR A 2 6.34 16.87 -2.41
N VAL A 3 6.86 17.38 -1.30
CA VAL A 3 7.35 16.53 -0.20
C VAL A 3 6.21 15.94 0.64
N MET A 4 5.29 16.77 1.15
CA MET A 4 4.22 16.29 2.04
C MET A 4 3.16 15.46 1.30
N MET A 5 2.67 15.93 0.16
CA MET A 5 1.64 15.22 -0.61
C MET A 5 2.28 14.10 -1.44
N GLY A 6 3.36 14.40 -2.17
CA GLY A 6 4.02 13.41 -3.03
C GLY A 6 4.83 12.36 -2.26
N GLY A 7 5.37 12.71 -1.10
CA GLY A 7 6.08 11.77 -0.22
C GLY A 7 5.14 11.16 0.80
N THR A 8 4.67 11.95 1.76
CA THR A 8 3.93 11.41 2.92
C THR A 8 2.61 10.74 2.55
N LEU A 9 1.77 11.34 1.69
CA LEU A 9 0.50 10.70 1.32
C LEU A 9 0.72 9.45 0.47
N VAL A 10 1.65 9.48 -0.48
CA VAL A 10 1.95 8.31 -1.31
C VAL A 10 2.53 7.17 -0.46
N ALA A 11 3.45 7.47 0.45
CA ALA A 11 3.98 6.48 1.40
C ALA A 11 2.89 5.94 2.32
N PHE A 12 1.97 6.79 2.79
CA PHE A 12 0.80 6.36 3.56
C PHE A 12 -0.09 5.41 2.76
N LEU A 13 -0.40 5.72 1.50
CA LEU A 13 -1.19 4.84 0.64
C LEU A 13 -0.46 3.53 0.34
N ALA A 14 0.85 3.57 0.10
CA ALA A 14 1.66 2.39 -0.09
C ALA A 14 1.66 1.49 1.15
N GLY A 15 1.89 2.05 2.33
CA GLY A 15 1.78 1.34 3.60
C GLY A 15 0.38 0.79 3.83
N LEU A 16 -0.66 1.57 3.53
CA LEU A 16 -2.04 1.14 3.65
C LEU A 16 -2.30 -0.10 2.78
N HIS A 17 -1.89 -0.10 1.51
CA HIS A 17 -2.03 -1.26 0.62
C HIS A 17 -1.12 -2.43 1.02
N HIS A 18 0.05 -2.16 1.58
CA HIS A 18 0.95 -3.19 2.06
C HIS A 18 0.37 -3.91 3.29
N TRP A 19 -0.11 -3.20 4.31
CA TRP A 19 -0.67 -3.83 5.50
C TRP A 19 -2.17 -4.11 5.43
N TRP A 20 -2.86 -3.74 4.35
CA TRP A 20 -4.30 -3.99 4.20
C TRP A 20 -4.69 -5.46 4.41
N PRO A 21 -4.03 -6.44 3.77
CA PRO A 21 -4.39 -7.84 3.94
C PRO A 21 -4.14 -8.34 5.36
N LYS A 22 -3.11 -7.80 6.03
CA LYS A 22 -2.77 -8.14 7.41
C LYS A 22 -3.78 -7.57 8.41
N MET A 23 -4.22 -6.34 8.22
CA MET A 23 -5.18 -5.70 9.14
C MET A 23 -6.61 -6.26 9.00
N PHE A 24 -7.04 -6.59 7.77
CA PHE A 24 -8.45 -6.94 7.51
C PHE A 24 -8.66 -8.38 7.04
N GLY A 25 -7.60 -9.16 6.81
CA GLY A 25 -7.72 -10.54 6.31
C GLY A 25 -8.28 -10.64 4.89
N LYS A 26 -8.22 -9.55 4.12
CA LYS A 26 -8.85 -9.43 2.80
C LYS A 26 -7.90 -8.87 1.76
N MET A 27 -7.83 -9.54 0.61
CA MET A 27 -7.12 -9.02 -0.56
C MET A 27 -7.99 -8.02 -1.33
N TYR A 28 -7.38 -6.92 -1.73
CA TYR A 28 -7.97 -5.94 -2.63
C TYR A 28 -7.74 -6.31 -4.11
N ASN A 29 -8.42 -5.62 -5.01
CA ASN A 29 -8.22 -5.80 -6.45
C ASN A 29 -6.94 -5.05 -6.88
N GLU A 30 -5.88 -5.79 -7.17
CA GLU A 30 -4.58 -5.23 -7.58
C GLU A 30 -4.65 -4.39 -8.85
N LEU A 31 -5.42 -4.82 -9.85
CA LEU A 31 -5.60 -4.05 -11.08
C LEU A 31 -6.22 -2.68 -10.77
N GLY A 32 -7.26 -2.65 -9.94
CA GLY A 32 -7.92 -1.42 -9.52
C GLY A 32 -6.99 -0.51 -8.72
N ALA A 33 -6.21 -1.08 -7.80
CA ALA A 33 -5.22 -0.35 -7.00
C ALA A 33 -4.10 0.25 -7.88
N ASN A 34 -3.59 -0.50 -8.86
CA ASN A 34 -2.58 -0.05 -9.80
C ASN A 34 -3.09 1.09 -10.70
N ILE A 35 -4.32 0.97 -11.20
CA ILE A 35 -4.97 2.06 -11.95
C ILE A 35 -5.10 3.31 -11.08
N ALA A 36 -5.55 3.17 -9.83
CA ALA A 36 -5.65 4.29 -8.90
C ALA A 36 -4.28 4.93 -8.63
N ALA A 37 -3.23 4.13 -8.42
CA ALA A 37 -1.87 4.62 -8.20
C ALA A 37 -1.35 5.44 -9.39
N ILE A 38 -1.56 4.98 -10.63
CA ILE A 38 -1.18 5.72 -11.84
C ILE A 38 -1.95 7.03 -11.95
N ILE A 39 -3.27 7.02 -11.72
CA ILE A 39 -4.10 8.23 -11.75
C ILE A 39 -3.64 9.23 -10.70
N ILE A 40 -3.36 8.78 -9.47
CA ILE A 40 -2.83 9.62 -8.38
C ILE A 40 -1.49 10.21 -8.80
N PHE A 41 -0.58 9.40 -9.34
CA PHE A 41 0.74 9.87 -9.77
C PHE A 41 0.66 10.94 -10.86
N VAL A 42 -0.15 10.70 -11.91
CA VAL A 42 -0.34 11.66 -13.00
C VAL A 42 -1.06 12.91 -12.49
N GLY A 43 -2.17 12.75 -11.77
CA GLY A 43 -2.95 13.87 -11.21
C GLY A 43 -2.12 14.74 -10.27
N PHE A 44 -1.31 14.15 -9.41
CA PHE A 44 -0.39 14.87 -8.53
C PHE A 44 0.61 15.72 -9.31
N ASN A 45 1.27 15.16 -10.32
CA ASN A 45 2.24 15.91 -11.13
C ASN A 45 1.54 17.02 -11.94
N VAL A 46 0.41 16.75 -12.56
CA VAL A 46 -0.37 17.77 -13.29
C VAL A 46 -0.88 18.88 -12.36
N THR A 47 -1.19 18.56 -11.10
CA THR A 47 -1.60 19.55 -10.10
C THR A 47 -0.46 20.47 -9.72
N PHE A 48 0.69 19.91 -9.31
CA PHE A 48 1.72 20.66 -8.61
C PHE A 48 2.91 21.07 -9.48
N PHE A 49 3.15 20.41 -10.61
CA PHE A 49 4.22 20.79 -11.51
C PHE A 49 4.02 22.20 -12.11
N PRO A 50 2.82 22.59 -12.59
CA PRO A 50 2.56 23.96 -13.06
C PRO A 50 2.79 25.03 -11.99
N GLN A 51 2.64 24.66 -10.71
CA GLN A 51 2.85 25.59 -9.60
C GLN A 51 4.34 25.96 -9.43
N PHE A 52 5.28 25.10 -9.84
CA PHE A 52 6.69 25.50 -9.91
C PHE A 52 6.90 26.60 -10.94
N ILE A 53 6.32 26.43 -12.13
CA ILE A 53 6.42 27.42 -13.22
C ILE A 53 5.78 28.74 -12.79
N LEU A 54 4.56 28.71 -12.23
CA LEU A 54 3.89 29.89 -11.67
C LEU A 54 4.75 30.60 -10.63
N GLY A 55 5.36 29.84 -9.71
CA GLY A 55 6.27 30.38 -8.71
C GLY A 55 7.48 31.10 -9.33
N THR A 56 8.10 30.51 -10.36
CA THR A 56 9.23 31.15 -11.08
C THR A 56 8.83 32.40 -11.86
N GLN A 57 7.58 32.49 -12.31
CA GLN A 57 7.04 33.68 -12.99
C GLN A 57 6.59 34.78 -12.01
N GLY A 58 6.74 34.56 -10.70
CA GLY A 58 6.44 35.56 -9.67
C GLY A 58 5.00 35.57 -9.18
N MET A 59 4.22 34.51 -9.42
CA MET A 59 2.88 34.36 -8.82
C MET A 59 2.99 34.11 -7.30
N PRO A 60 2.57 35.04 -6.43
CA PRO A 60 2.70 34.86 -5.00
C PRO A 60 1.58 33.96 -4.45
N ARG A 61 1.90 33.20 -3.39
CA ARG A 61 0.91 32.36 -2.69
C ARG A 61 -0.17 33.20 -2.00
N ARG A 62 -1.33 32.58 -1.76
CA ARG A 62 -2.46 33.11 -0.96
C ARG A 62 -3.22 34.30 -1.59
N TYR A 63 -3.23 34.37 -2.92
CA TYR A 63 -4.05 35.33 -3.66
C TYR A 63 -5.36 34.68 -4.13
N ALA A 64 -6.46 35.41 -3.97
CA ALA A 64 -7.79 34.97 -4.44
C ALA A 64 -7.97 35.17 -5.95
N THR A 65 -7.30 36.17 -6.52
CA THR A 65 -7.38 36.56 -7.93
C THR A 65 -5.99 36.75 -8.53
N TYR A 66 -5.91 36.66 -9.85
CA TYR A 66 -4.65 36.74 -10.59
C TYR A 66 -4.87 37.37 -11.97
N ILE A 67 -3.79 37.83 -12.59
CA ILE A 67 -3.82 38.40 -13.95
C ILE A 67 -3.91 37.31 -15.03
N PRO A 68 -4.49 37.60 -16.21
CA PRO A 68 -4.81 36.58 -17.22
C PRO A 68 -3.65 35.70 -17.69
N GLN A 69 -2.39 36.18 -17.60
CA GLN A 69 -1.22 35.41 -18.01
C GLN A 69 -1.03 34.10 -17.21
N TYR A 70 -1.52 34.04 -15.97
CA TYR A 70 -1.40 32.85 -15.11
C TYR A 70 -2.56 31.86 -15.28
N GLN A 71 -3.63 32.26 -15.99
CA GLN A 71 -4.83 31.45 -16.17
C GLN A 71 -4.55 30.04 -16.72
N PRO A 72 -3.73 29.84 -17.77
CA PRO A 72 -3.56 28.51 -18.34
C PRO A 72 -2.94 27.52 -17.35
N LEU A 73 -1.96 27.95 -16.56
CA LEU A 73 -1.27 27.11 -15.58
C LEU A 73 -2.17 26.82 -14.36
N HIS A 74 -3.00 27.78 -13.93
CA HIS A 74 -4.00 27.54 -12.90
C HIS A 74 -5.07 26.55 -13.36
N VAL A 75 -5.60 26.71 -14.58
CA VAL A 75 -6.58 25.78 -15.15
C VAL A 75 -6.01 24.37 -15.27
N LEU A 76 -4.77 24.23 -15.75
CA LEU A 76 -4.09 22.93 -15.82
C LEU A 76 -3.94 22.30 -14.42
N SER A 77 -3.53 23.09 -13.43
CA SER A 77 -3.42 22.66 -12.03
C SER A 77 -4.76 22.21 -11.46
N THR A 78 -5.87 22.88 -11.81
CA THR A 78 -7.23 22.49 -11.40
C THR A 78 -7.69 21.18 -12.04
N TYR A 79 -7.41 20.95 -13.32
CA TYR A 79 -7.71 19.65 -13.92
C TYR A 79 -6.89 18.52 -13.28
N GLY A 80 -5.63 18.81 -12.95
CA GLY A 80 -4.79 17.91 -12.17
C GLY A 80 -5.40 17.56 -10.81
N SER A 81 -5.97 18.54 -10.10
CA SER A 81 -6.53 18.31 -8.77
C SER A 81 -7.81 17.47 -8.81
N TYR A 82 -8.64 17.64 -9.84
CA TYR A 82 -9.78 16.76 -10.07
C TYR A 82 -9.33 15.33 -10.39
N LEU A 83 -8.32 15.17 -11.25
CA LEU A 83 -7.77 13.85 -11.57
C LEU A 83 -7.19 13.15 -10.32
N LEU A 84 -6.45 13.90 -9.50
CA LEU A 84 -5.92 13.43 -8.23
C LEU A 84 -7.05 13.00 -7.27
N GLY A 85 -8.12 13.82 -7.15
CA GLY A 85 -9.29 13.50 -6.34
C GLY A 85 -9.99 12.21 -6.79
N ILE A 86 -10.14 12.02 -8.10
CA ILE A 86 -10.69 10.78 -8.68
C ILE A 86 -9.79 9.59 -8.36
N GLY A 87 -8.47 9.73 -8.47
CA GLY A 87 -7.52 8.67 -8.13
C GLY A 87 -7.59 8.25 -6.65
N LEU A 88 -7.65 9.23 -5.73
CA LEU A 88 -7.81 8.97 -4.30
C LEU A 88 -9.15 8.31 -3.97
N LEU A 89 -10.24 8.77 -4.61
CA LEU A 89 -11.55 8.15 -4.46
C LEU A 89 -11.55 6.71 -4.96
N LEU A 90 -10.93 6.44 -6.12
CA LEU A 90 -10.82 5.10 -6.67
C LEU A 90 -10.02 4.18 -5.74
N ALA A 91 -8.89 4.64 -5.19
CA ALA A 91 -8.11 3.88 -4.21
C ALA A 91 -8.97 3.54 -2.97
N ALA A 92 -9.70 4.52 -2.43
CA ALA A 92 -10.59 4.29 -1.30
C ALA A 92 -11.71 3.29 -1.62
N LEU A 93 -12.32 3.37 -2.81
CA LEU A 93 -13.36 2.45 -3.25
C LEU A 93 -12.83 1.02 -3.44
N VAL A 94 -11.63 0.85 -3.99
CA VAL A 94 -10.99 -0.47 -4.16
C VAL A 94 -10.75 -1.14 -2.81
N LEU A 95 -10.22 -0.38 -1.85
CA LEU A 95 -10.00 -0.86 -0.48
C LEU A 95 -11.32 -1.15 0.23
N LEU A 96 -12.30 -0.24 0.17
CA LEU A 96 -13.60 -0.43 0.80
C LEU A 96 -14.35 -1.63 0.20
N HIS A 97 -14.32 -1.81 -1.12
CA HIS A 97 -14.90 -2.97 -1.79
C HIS A 97 -14.27 -4.29 -1.32
N SER A 98 -12.96 -4.30 -1.02
CA SER A 98 -12.29 -5.49 -0.53
C SER A 98 -12.79 -5.97 0.85
N LEU A 99 -13.30 -5.06 1.70
CA LEU A 99 -13.85 -5.46 3.01
C LEU A 99 -15.10 -6.32 2.86
N PHE A 100 -15.94 -5.99 1.87
CA PHE A 100 -17.21 -6.70 1.66
C PHE A 100 -17.08 -7.88 0.71
N ARG A 101 -16.21 -7.79 -0.31
CA ARG A 101 -16.13 -8.75 -1.42
C ARG A 101 -14.72 -9.22 -1.74
N GLY A 102 -13.73 -8.86 -0.92
CA GLY A 102 -12.35 -9.31 -1.09
C GLY A 102 -12.20 -10.81 -0.84
N ARG A 103 -11.25 -11.41 -1.57
CA ARG A 103 -10.80 -12.79 -1.31
C ARG A 103 -10.12 -12.84 0.07
N LYS A 104 -10.16 -14.01 0.72
CA LYS A 104 -9.43 -14.21 1.98
C LYS A 104 -7.94 -13.98 1.71
N ALA A 105 -7.28 -13.20 2.56
CA ALA A 105 -5.85 -12.99 2.46
C ALA A 105 -5.10 -14.21 3.00
N PRO A 106 -4.03 -14.65 2.31
CA PRO A 106 -3.08 -15.58 2.91
C PRO A 106 -2.27 -14.88 4.01
N ASP A 107 -1.52 -15.66 4.79
CA ASP A 107 -0.72 -15.14 5.89
C ASP A 107 0.41 -14.23 5.39
N ASN A 108 1.04 -14.61 4.28
CA ASN A 108 2.04 -13.79 3.58
C ASN A 108 1.70 -13.63 2.09
N PRO A 109 0.91 -12.62 1.70
CA PRO A 109 0.55 -12.39 0.29
C PRO A 109 1.70 -11.88 -0.58
N PHE A 110 2.74 -11.28 0.01
CA PHE A 110 3.80 -10.59 -0.74
C PHE A 110 5.16 -11.29 -0.70
N GLY A 111 5.29 -12.40 0.03
CA GLY A 111 6.57 -13.11 0.16
C GLY A 111 7.61 -12.34 0.96
N ALA A 112 7.16 -11.53 1.92
CA ALA A 112 8.06 -10.74 2.75
C ALA A 112 8.69 -11.58 3.87
N ALA A 113 9.96 -11.31 4.18
CA ALA A 113 10.74 -12.06 5.18
C ALA A 113 10.63 -11.49 6.62
N THR A 114 9.93 -10.37 6.79
CA THR A 114 9.79 -9.69 8.08
C THR A 114 8.78 -10.40 8.99
N LEU A 115 8.91 -10.20 10.30
CA LEU A 115 8.23 -10.98 11.33
C LEU A 115 6.69 -10.90 11.25
N GLU A 116 6.15 -9.75 10.86
CA GLU A 116 4.70 -9.53 10.74
C GLU A 116 4.03 -10.47 9.71
N TRP A 117 4.79 -10.99 8.76
CA TRP A 117 4.31 -11.91 7.73
C TRP A 117 4.40 -13.39 8.13
N LYS A 118 4.95 -13.70 9.31
CA LYS A 118 4.90 -15.03 9.92
C LYS A 118 3.62 -15.29 10.72
N CYS A 119 2.86 -14.23 11.00
CA CYS A 119 1.59 -14.28 11.72
C CYS A 119 0.41 -14.49 10.76
N CYS A 120 -0.70 -15.03 11.26
CA CYS A 120 -1.94 -15.14 10.50
C CYS A 120 -2.51 -13.78 10.03
N SER A 121 -3.36 -13.81 9.01
CA SER A 121 -4.04 -12.61 8.47
C SER A 121 -5.58 -12.72 8.65
N PRO A 122 -6.21 -11.99 9.60
CA PRO A 122 -5.64 -11.03 10.54
C PRO A 122 -5.01 -11.69 11.79
N PRO A 123 -4.07 -11.02 12.48
CA PRO A 123 -3.46 -11.53 13.70
C PRO A 123 -4.46 -11.87 14.81
N THR A 124 -4.14 -12.88 15.62
CA THR A 124 -4.86 -13.16 16.87
C THR A 124 -4.56 -12.07 17.91
N HIS A 125 -5.32 -12.04 19.02
CA HIS A 125 -5.14 -11.04 20.09
C HIS A 125 -3.71 -11.03 20.68
N HIS A 126 -2.99 -12.15 20.60
CA HIS A 126 -1.63 -12.28 21.11
C HIS A 126 -0.56 -12.22 20.01
N ASN A 127 -0.95 -11.97 18.76
CA ASN A 127 -0.14 -12.04 17.54
C ASN A 127 0.41 -13.44 17.25
N PHE A 128 1.23 -13.99 18.15
CA PHE A 128 1.86 -15.30 18.01
C PHE A 128 1.43 -16.21 19.16
N GLU A 129 1.00 -17.43 18.84
CA GLU A 129 0.72 -18.45 19.86
C GLU A 129 2.02 -19.07 20.41
N VAL A 130 3.05 -19.13 19.56
CA VAL A 130 4.39 -19.61 19.88
C VAL A 130 5.40 -18.58 19.37
N ASP A 131 6.46 -18.33 20.15
CA ASP A 131 7.52 -17.39 19.77
C ASP A 131 8.12 -17.78 18.41
N PRO A 132 8.02 -16.91 17.39
CA PRO A 132 8.53 -17.23 16.07
C PRO A 132 10.06 -17.22 16.06
N LEU A 133 10.64 -18.13 15.29
CA LEU A 133 12.08 -18.13 15.06
C LEU A 133 12.50 -16.83 14.36
N MET A 134 13.46 -16.13 14.96
CA MET A 134 13.98 -14.88 14.42
C MET A 134 15.02 -15.16 13.33
N GLY A 135 14.68 -14.75 12.10
CA GLY A 135 15.58 -14.71 10.96
C GLY A 135 16.01 -13.27 10.63
N SER A 136 16.90 -13.13 9.65
CA SER A 136 17.20 -11.81 9.08
C SER A 136 16.08 -11.39 8.12
N PRO A 137 15.56 -10.15 8.19
CA PRO A 137 14.49 -9.66 7.32
C PRO A 137 14.91 -9.47 5.87
N TYR A 138 16.19 -9.73 5.55
CA TYR A 138 16.76 -9.60 4.21
C TYR A 138 17.11 -10.96 3.58
N VAL A 139 16.78 -12.08 4.23
CA VAL A 139 17.03 -13.42 3.71
C VAL A 139 15.73 -13.98 3.14
N TYR A 140 15.75 -14.26 1.83
CA TYR A 140 14.58 -14.75 1.09
C TYR A 140 14.73 -16.19 0.59
N ASP A 141 15.88 -16.83 0.84
CA ASP A 141 16.22 -18.17 0.34
C ASP A 141 15.25 -19.27 0.80
N ASN A 142 14.56 -19.02 1.92
CA ASN A 142 13.66 -19.96 2.57
C ASN A 142 12.18 -19.63 2.32
N ILE A 143 11.84 -18.72 1.40
CA ILE A 143 10.45 -18.36 1.13
C ILE A 143 9.95 -19.16 -0.07
N ALA A 144 8.96 -20.03 0.16
CA ALA A 144 8.30 -20.82 -0.87
C ALA A 144 6.89 -20.30 -1.14
N GLU A 145 6.41 -20.50 -2.36
CA GLU A 145 5.04 -20.16 -2.76
C GLU A 145 4.07 -21.25 -2.30
N ASP A 146 2.95 -20.84 -1.71
CA ASP A 146 1.88 -21.74 -1.29
C ASP A 146 1.00 -22.10 -2.50
N PRO A 147 0.72 -23.40 -2.76
CA PRO A 147 -0.24 -23.82 -3.77
C PRO A 147 -1.62 -23.15 -3.66
N ASP A 148 -2.06 -22.82 -2.45
CA ASP A 148 -3.35 -22.16 -2.17
C ASP A 148 -3.27 -20.62 -2.26
N GLY A 149 -2.09 -20.08 -2.56
CA GLY A 149 -1.81 -18.67 -2.80
C GLY A 149 -1.07 -17.98 -1.65
N GLY A 150 -0.12 -17.12 -2.01
CA GLY A 150 0.77 -16.46 -1.04
C GLY A 150 2.06 -17.24 -0.85
N TYR A 151 2.72 -17.00 0.28
CA TYR A 151 4.05 -17.51 0.58
C TYR A 151 4.14 -18.03 2.01
N TYR A 152 5.09 -18.92 2.26
CA TYR A 152 5.41 -19.39 3.61
C TYR A 152 6.92 -19.59 3.75
N GLU A 153 7.39 -19.53 5.00
CA GLU A 153 8.79 -19.75 5.31
C GLU A 153 9.05 -21.25 5.54
N VAL A 154 9.98 -21.82 4.77
CA VAL A 154 10.45 -23.19 4.92
C VAL A 154 11.57 -23.21 5.95
N LEU A 155 11.28 -23.75 7.13
CA LEU A 155 12.32 -23.96 8.14
C LEU A 155 13.29 -25.07 7.69
N PRO A 156 14.62 -24.89 7.86
CA PRO A 156 15.61 -25.95 7.69
C PRO A 156 15.30 -27.15 8.59
N ASP A 157 15.64 -28.37 8.14
CA ASP A 157 15.28 -29.61 8.85
C ASP A 157 15.76 -29.64 10.31
N PHE A 158 16.92 -29.05 10.62
CA PHE A 158 17.44 -28.98 11.99
C PHE A 158 16.64 -28.04 12.92
N GLN A 159 15.89 -27.08 12.36
CA GLN A 159 15.01 -26.19 13.14
C GLN A 159 13.59 -26.74 13.25
N ARG A 160 13.16 -27.64 12.36
CA ARG A 160 11.87 -28.34 12.47
C ARG A 160 11.81 -29.23 13.70
N GLU A 161 12.91 -29.87 14.07
CA GLU A 161 12.97 -30.76 15.23
C GLU A 161 12.84 -30.02 16.57
N SER A 162 13.15 -28.71 16.59
CA SER A 162 12.94 -27.82 17.73
C SER A 162 11.61 -27.05 17.70
N ALA A 163 10.89 -27.06 16.57
CA ALA A 163 9.62 -26.37 16.44
C ALA A 163 8.49 -27.28 16.99
N PRO A 164 7.56 -26.76 17.81
CA PRO A 164 6.42 -27.55 18.23
C PRO A 164 5.60 -27.96 17.01
N THR A 165 5.23 -29.24 16.92
CA THR A 165 4.34 -29.76 15.89
C THR A 165 3.05 -28.94 15.85
N PRO A 166 2.55 -28.53 14.66
CA PRO A 166 1.25 -27.88 14.55
C PRO A 166 0.21 -28.82 15.16
N SER A 167 -0.49 -28.38 16.21
CA SER A 167 -1.56 -29.18 16.78
C SER A 167 -2.65 -29.38 15.72
N GLU A 168 -3.06 -30.62 15.53
CA GLU A 168 -4.22 -31.01 14.73
C GLU A 168 -5.49 -30.38 15.33
N THR A 169 -5.77 -29.12 15.01
CA THR A 169 -6.99 -28.42 15.43
C THR A 169 -7.64 -27.68 14.28
N HIS A 170 -7.89 -28.40 13.19
CA HIS A 170 -8.95 -28.06 12.23
C HIS A 170 -9.70 -29.34 11.85
N ALA A 171 -10.66 -29.70 12.71
CA ALA A 171 -11.80 -30.56 12.40
C ALA A 171 -13.09 -29.75 12.59
#